data_AF-A0A349SAH0-F1
#
_entry.id   AF-A0A349SAH0-F1
#
_cell.length_a   1.000
_cell.length_b   1.000
_cell.length_c   1.000
_cell.angle_alpha   90.00
_cell.angle_beta   90.00
_cell.angle_gamma   90.00
#
_symmetry.space_group_name_H-M   'P 1'
#
loop_
_entity.id
_entity.type
_entity.pdbx_description
1 polymer ?
#
loop_
_entity_poly.entity_id
_entity_poly.type
_entity_poly.pdbx_seq_one_letter_code
_entity_poly.pdbx_strand_id
1 'polypeptide(L)'
;MEFLQDAEVYYLGAFWLFVATLFMYLFTQTPAGRMANAVRDNPERAEFIGYSTRRVRFISFCAAGLFAGIAGGLFAINYEFITEENLNALTSGRVLLMAYIGGLGFFIGPIVGAVILTLMNSLLSNYSEMWMLYLGIMFLLTVIFLPRGFAGFIMMHQIAWQNRRLGTLILPYFVTAVPALVFLAAFVGLVELSHKGDDILPFFGLSLGAESMLSWGILLALAGIGALGVKLSRPRLAAAWALANTPTADDRGDVR
;
A
#
# COMPACT_ATOMS: atom_id res chain seq x y z
N MET A 1 -21.81 -18.25 30.89
CA MET A 1 -22.10 -17.40 29.73
C MET A 1 -20.87 -17.44 28.85
N GLU A 2 -20.75 -18.54 28.14
CA GLU A 2 -19.64 -18.95 27.28
C GLU A 2 -20.04 -18.51 25.86
N PHE A 3 -20.04 -17.20 25.61
CA PHE A 3 -20.73 -16.64 24.45
C PHE A 3 -19.74 -16.01 23.49
N LEU A 4 -19.62 -16.69 22.35
CA LEU A 4 -18.80 -16.41 21.18
C LEU A 4 -17.38 -17.02 21.28
N GLN A 5 -17.31 -18.31 20.99
CA GLN A 5 -16.08 -18.97 20.55
C GLN A 5 -15.37 -18.07 19.53
N ASP A 6 -14.07 -17.83 19.67
CA ASP A 6 -13.27 -16.99 18.75
C ASP A 6 -13.55 -17.29 17.26
N ALA A 7 -13.88 -18.56 16.97
CA ALA A 7 -14.29 -19.04 15.66
C ALA A 7 -15.60 -18.40 15.14
N GLU A 8 -16.64 -18.24 15.97
CA GLU A 8 -17.93 -17.67 15.56
C GLU A 8 -17.80 -16.19 15.18
N VAL A 9 -17.06 -15.41 15.98
CA VAL A 9 -16.75 -14.00 15.68
C VAL A 9 -15.94 -13.90 14.39
N TYR A 10 -14.97 -14.80 14.21
CA TYR A 10 -14.18 -14.85 12.99
C TYR A 10 -15.03 -15.15 11.75
N TYR A 11 -15.92 -16.16 11.80
CA TYR A 11 -16.81 -16.50 10.69
C TYR A 11 -17.81 -15.38 10.39
N LEU A 12 -18.35 -14.73 11.42
CA LEU A 12 -19.22 -13.57 11.27
C LEU A 12 -18.49 -12.41 10.58
N GLY A 13 -17.26 -12.13 11.01
CA GLY A 13 -16.40 -11.12 10.41
C GLY A 13 -16.05 -11.43 8.95
N ALA A 14 -15.66 -12.67 8.67
CA ALA A 14 -15.35 -13.12 7.31
C ALA A 14 -16.58 -13.03 6.39
N PHE A 15 -17.76 -13.44 6.89
CA PHE A 15 -19.02 -13.34 6.16
C PHE A 15 -19.33 -11.88 5.81
N TRP A 16 -19.33 -10.98 6.78
CA TRP A 16 -19.62 -9.56 6.52
C TRP A 16 -18.56 -8.87 5.70
N LEU A 17 -17.28 -9.23 5.84
CA LEU A 17 -16.22 -8.73 4.99
C LEU A 17 -16.45 -9.13 3.54
N PHE A 18 -16.79 -10.40 3.29
CA PHE A 18 -17.09 -10.89 1.94
C PHE A 18 -18.34 -10.19 1.36
N VAL A 19 -19.41 -10.11 2.14
CA VAL A 19 -20.66 -9.44 1.74
C VAL A 19 -20.41 -7.97 1.44
N ALA A 20 -19.79 -7.22 2.35
CA ALA A 20 -19.49 -5.80 2.16
C ALA A 20 -18.61 -5.58 0.94
N THR A 21 -17.57 -6.39 0.75
CA THR A 21 -16.70 -6.32 -0.43
C THR A 21 -17.48 -6.59 -1.72
N LEU A 22 -18.34 -7.60 -1.74
CA LEU A 22 -19.18 -7.91 -2.90
C LEU A 22 -20.15 -6.77 -3.21
N PHE A 23 -20.85 -6.24 -2.21
CA PHE A 23 -21.79 -5.13 -2.39
C PHE A 23 -21.09 -3.84 -2.83
N MET A 24 -19.92 -3.52 -2.28
CA MET A 24 -19.10 -2.41 -2.76
C MET A 24 -18.69 -2.61 -4.22
N TYR A 25 -18.27 -3.82 -4.59
CA TYR A 25 -17.89 -4.14 -5.96
C TYR A 25 -19.08 -3.97 -6.92
N LEU A 26 -20.25 -4.52 -6.58
CA LEU A 26 -21.47 -4.34 -7.36
C LEU A 26 -21.86 -2.86 -7.47
N PHE A 27 -21.74 -2.09 -6.38
CA PHE A 27 -21.98 -0.65 -6.38
C PHE A 27 -21.09 0.08 -7.40
N THR A 28 -19.81 -0.29 -7.54
CA THR A 28 -18.92 0.31 -8.54
C THR A 28 -19.35 0.04 -9.99
N GLN A 29 -20.06 -1.05 -10.26
CA GLN A 29 -20.57 -1.37 -11.60
C GLN A 29 -21.85 -0.60 -11.96
N THR A 30 -22.58 -0.10 -10.97
CA THR A 30 -23.80 0.67 -11.19
C THR A 30 -23.54 2.03 -11.87
N PRO A 31 -24.56 2.66 -12.48
CA PRO A 31 -24.43 4.01 -13.01
C PRO A 31 -23.97 5.04 -11.97
N ALA A 32 -24.38 4.86 -10.70
CA ALA A 32 -23.97 5.73 -9.60
C ALA A 32 -22.45 5.65 -9.34
N GLY A 33 -21.88 4.45 -9.33
CA GLY A 33 -20.44 4.24 -9.20
C GLY A 33 -19.64 4.81 -10.37
N ARG A 34 -20.10 4.59 -11.60
CA ARG A 34 -19.47 5.17 -12.80
C ARG A 34 -19.52 6.70 -12.81
N MET A 35 -20.64 7.28 -12.39
CA MET A 35 -20.76 8.74 -12.25
C MET A 35 -19.89 9.30 -11.13
N ALA A 36 -19.68 8.55 -10.03
CA ALA A 36 -18.76 8.96 -8.97
C ALA A 36 -17.31 9.09 -9.49
N ASN A 37 -16.88 8.17 -10.36
CA ASN A 37 -15.59 8.28 -11.04
C ASN A 37 -15.54 9.49 -11.99
N ALA A 38 -16.60 9.71 -12.78
CA ALA A 38 -16.66 10.88 -13.67
C ALA A 38 -16.59 12.22 -12.92
N VAL A 39 -17.30 12.33 -11.78
CA VAL A 39 -17.26 13.52 -10.90
C VAL A 39 -15.90 13.69 -10.22
N ARG A 40 -15.18 12.59 -9.94
CA ARG A 40 -13.82 12.62 -9.42
C ARG A 40 -12.83 13.17 -10.45
N ASP A 41 -12.95 12.76 -11.70
CA ASP A 41 -12.00 13.12 -12.76
C ASP A 41 -12.22 14.55 -13.26
N ASN A 42 -13.47 14.93 -13.52
CA ASN A 42 -13.82 16.29 -13.92
C ASN A 42 -15.27 16.64 -13.52
N PRO A 43 -15.47 17.34 -12.39
CA PRO A 43 -16.81 17.67 -11.91
C PRO A 43 -17.56 18.60 -12.87
N GLU A 44 -16.87 19.52 -13.54
CA GLU A 44 -17.46 20.47 -14.48
C GLU A 44 -18.04 19.75 -15.70
N ARG A 45 -17.31 18.77 -16.25
CA ARG A 45 -17.81 17.92 -17.36
C ARG A 45 -19.02 17.09 -16.97
N ALA A 46 -19.12 16.64 -15.73
CA ALA A 46 -20.28 15.90 -15.26
C ALA A 46 -21.54 16.78 -15.22
N GLU A 47 -21.39 18.07 -14.89
CA GLU A 47 -22.51 19.03 -14.87
C GLU A 47 -23.00 19.38 -16.28
N PHE A 48 -22.11 19.48 -17.27
CA PHE A 48 -22.49 19.69 -18.67
C PHE A 48 -23.33 18.54 -19.27
N ILE A 49 -23.20 17.32 -18.74
CA ILE A 49 -23.99 16.15 -19.16
C ILE A 49 -25.36 16.12 -18.41
N GLY A 50 -25.63 17.09 -17.54
CA GLY A 50 -26.90 17.23 -16.82
C GLY A 50 -26.95 16.51 -15.46
N TYR A 51 -25.83 15.97 -14.98
CA TYR A 51 -25.76 15.35 -13.65
C TYR A 51 -25.30 16.36 -12.60
N SER A 52 -26.00 16.41 -11.46
CA SER A 52 -25.56 17.24 -10.33
C SER A 52 -24.45 16.55 -9.53
N THR A 53 -23.27 17.17 -9.51
CA THR A 53 -22.10 16.72 -8.72
C THR A 53 -22.44 16.51 -7.24
N ARG A 54 -23.27 17.41 -6.68
CA ARG A 54 -23.73 17.35 -5.28
C ARG A 54 -24.50 16.07 -4.97
N ARG A 55 -25.41 15.64 -5.83
CA ARG A 55 -26.20 14.40 -5.60
C ARG A 55 -25.30 13.17 -5.66
N VAL A 56 -24.39 13.12 -6.63
CA VAL A 56 -23.43 12.00 -6.77
C VAL A 56 -22.53 11.89 -5.54
N ARG A 57 -22.00 13.02 -5.05
CA ARG A 57 -21.20 13.05 -3.81
C ARG A 57 -22.01 12.64 -2.59
N PHE A 58 -23.26 13.08 -2.48
CA PHE A 58 -24.14 12.71 -1.36
C PHE A 58 -24.42 11.21 -1.33
N ILE A 59 -24.78 10.61 -2.47
CA ILE A 59 -25.02 9.16 -2.57
C ILE A 59 -23.74 8.39 -2.22
N SER A 60 -22.59 8.83 -2.74
CA SER A 60 -21.29 8.21 -2.43
C SER A 60 -20.94 8.32 -0.95
N PHE A 61 -21.25 9.44 -0.31
CA PHE A 61 -21.06 9.66 1.13
C PHE A 61 -21.96 8.75 1.97
N CYS A 62 -23.26 8.65 1.63
CA CYS A 62 -24.18 7.75 2.32
C CYS A 62 -23.75 6.28 2.17
N ALA A 63 -23.31 5.86 0.98
CA ALA A 63 -22.79 4.52 0.76
C ALA A 63 -21.52 4.26 1.57
N ALA A 64 -20.56 5.19 1.59
CA ALA A 64 -19.36 5.07 2.40
C ALA A 64 -19.69 4.98 3.90
N GLY A 65 -20.63 5.80 4.39
CA GLY A 65 -21.11 5.77 5.78
C GLY A 65 -21.76 4.44 6.17
N LEU A 66 -22.55 3.84 5.27
CA LEU A 66 -23.14 2.52 5.49
C LEU A 66 -22.07 1.45 5.73
N PHE A 67 -21.08 1.37 4.85
CA PHE A 67 -20.02 0.38 4.97
C PHE A 67 -19.07 0.67 6.14
N ALA A 68 -18.78 1.94 6.42
CA ALA A 68 -18.03 2.34 7.61
C ALA A 68 -18.77 1.95 8.90
N GLY A 69 -20.10 2.07 8.93
CA GLY A 69 -20.93 1.61 10.05
C GLY A 69 -20.87 0.09 10.26
N ILE A 70 -20.93 -0.70 9.18
CA ILE A 70 -20.76 -2.16 9.24
C ILE A 70 -19.36 -2.50 9.79
N ALA A 71 -18.32 -1.85 9.28
CA ALA A 71 -16.94 -2.05 9.74
C ALA A 71 -16.77 -1.67 11.22
N GLY A 72 -17.37 -0.57 11.67
CA GLY A 72 -17.34 -0.14 13.07
C GLY A 72 -18.10 -1.10 14.01
N GLY A 73 -19.24 -1.64 13.56
CA GLY A 73 -19.98 -2.66 14.32
C GLY A 73 -19.17 -3.95 14.48
N LEU A 74 -18.51 -4.40 13.41
CA LEU A 74 -17.59 -5.54 13.45
C LEU A 74 -16.39 -5.28 14.36
N PHE A 75 -15.83 -4.07 14.30
CA PHE A 75 -14.72 -3.67 15.17
C PHE A 75 -15.11 -3.73 16.65
N ALA A 76 -16.29 -3.23 17.01
CA ALA A 76 -16.81 -3.29 18.37
C ALA A 76 -16.99 -4.72 18.89
N ILE A 77 -17.48 -5.62 18.03
CA ILE A 77 -17.66 -7.04 18.37
C ILE A 77 -16.30 -7.74 18.53
N ASN A 78 -15.31 -7.40 17.69
CA ASN A 78 -14.01 -8.07 17.71
C ASN A 78 -13.13 -7.68 18.89
N TYR A 79 -13.15 -6.40 19.31
CA TYR A 79 -12.29 -5.90 20.38
C TYR A 79 -12.95 -5.90 21.76
N GLU A 80 -14.27 -6.09 21.84
CA GLU A 80 -15.13 -6.11 23.04
C GLU A 80 -15.08 -4.86 23.96
N PHE A 81 -14.08 -4.01 23.79
CA PHE A 81 -13.84 -2.78 24.53
C PHE A 81 -13.32 -1.69 23.59
N ILE A 82 -13.89 -0.50 23.70
CA ILE A 82 -13.51 0.66 22.88
C ILE A 82 -12.98 1.76 23.81
N THR A 83 -11.76 2.20 23.53
CA THR A 83 -11.14 3.36 24.18
C THR A 83 -11.20 4.60 23.29
N GLU A 84 -10.97 5.77 23.89
CA GLU A 84 -10.84 7.04 23.15
C GLU A 84 -9.77 6.99 22.05
N GLU A 85 -8.70 6.23 22.27
CA GLU A 85 -7.63 6.03 21.28
C GLU A 85 -8.13 5.37 19.98
N ASN A 86 -9.15 4.51 20.07
CA ASN A 86 -9.74 3.85 18.90
C ASN A 86 -10.63 4.79 18.07
N LEU A 87 -11.15 5.86 18.67
CA LEU A 87 -12.09 6.81 18.04
C LEU A 87 -11.44 8.14 17.63
N ASN A 88 -10.13 8.26 17.79
CA ASN A 88 -9.41 9.50 17.47
C ASN A 88 -9.20 9.70 15.95
N ALA A 89 -8.82 10.93 15.58
CA ALA A 89 -8.52 11.29 14.19
C ALA A 89 -7.33 10.50 13.61
N LEU A 90 -6.40 10.04 14.45
CA LEU A 90 -5.22 9.27 14.02
C LEU A 90 -5.63 7.90 13.48
N THR A 91 -6.60 7.22 14.11
CA THR A 91 -7.13 5.93 13.64
C THR A 91 -7.81 6.06 12.28
N SER A 92 -8.57 7.14 12.07
CA SER A 92 -9.12 7.47 10.75
C SER A 92 -8.01 7.70 9.71
N GLY A 93 -6.93 8.37 10.11
CA GLY A 93 -5.72 8.55 9.30
C GLY A 93 -5.07 7.23 8.90
N ARG A 94 -5.00 6.24 9.81
CA ARG A 94 -4.45 4.90 9.50
C ARG A 94 -5.22 4.21 8.38
N VAL A 95 -6.56 4.28 8.38
CA VAL A 95 -7.39 3.71 7.31
C VAL A 95 -7.14 4.42 5.98
N LEU A 96 -6.98 5.74 5.99
CA LEU A 96 -6.61 6.51 4.80
C LEU A 96 -5.24 6.09 4.26
N LEU A 97 -4.25 5.87 5.14
CA LEU A 97 -2.93 5.37 4.78
C LEU A 97 -3.02 3.99 4.11
N MET A 98 -3.81 3.06 4.67
CA MET A 98 -4.08 1.76 4.04
C MET A 98 -4.63 1.92 2.63
N ALA A 99 -5.64 2.77 2.45
CA ALA A 99 -6.25 3.01 1.14
C ALA A 99 -5.27 3.62 0.14
N TYR A 100 -4.42 4.56 0.58
CA TYR A 100 -3.45 5.23 -0.28
C TYR A 100 -2.28 4.33 -0.68
N ILE A 101 -1.70 3.61 0.28
CA ILE A 101 -0.60 2.66 0.05
C ILE A 101 -1.08 1.57 -0.91
N GLY A 102 -2.27 1.03 -0.65
CA GLY A 102 -2.91 0.06 -1.50
C GLY A 102 -3.22 0.57 -2.92
N GLY A 103 -3.67 1.81 -3.04
CA GLY A 103 -3.91 2.52 -4.30
C GLY A 103 -5.39 2.84 -4.54
N LEU A 104 -5.74 4.14 -4.53
CA LEU A 104 -7.11 4.64 -4.69
C LEU A 104 -7.69 4.53 -6.12
N GLY A 105 -6.89 4.08 -7.09
CA GLY A 105 -7.31 3.90 -8.48
C GLY A 105 -7.95 2.54 -8.75
N PHE A 106 -7.80 1.58 -7.84
CA PHE A 106 -8.22 0.19 -8.05
C PHE A 106 -9.03 -0.29 -6.86
N PHE A 107 -10.10 -1.05 -7.14
CA PHE A 107 -10.97 -1.61 -6.11
C PHE A 107 -10.22 -2.48 -5.09
N ILE A 108 -9.27 -3.29 -5.57
CA ILE A 108 -8.45 -4.20 -4.74
C ILE A 108 -7.37 -3.44 -3.96
N GLY A 109 -7.07 -2.19 -4.33
CA GLY A 109 -6.01 -1.40 -3.71
C GLY A 109 -6.11 -1.32 -2.19
N PRO A 110 -7.18 -0.74 -1.63
CA PRO A 110 -7.35 -0.64 -0.18
C PRO A 110 -7.24 -1.96 0.58
N ILE A 111 -7.68 -3.08 -0.03
CA ILE A 111 -7.56 -4.43 0.57
C ILE A 111 -6.08 -4.81 0.70
N VAL A 112 -5.30 -4.64 -0.37
CA VAL A 112 -3.85 -4.92 -0.37
C VAL A 112 -3.13 -4.03 0.64
N GLY A 113 -3.47 -2.74 0.67
CA GLY A 113 -2.87 -1.80 1.62
C GLY A 113 -3.18 -2.12 3.08
N ALA A 114 -4.41 -2.57 3.38
CA ALA A 114 -4.78 -3.06 4.70
C ALA A 114 -3.99 -4.31 5.09
N VAL A 115 -3.85 -5.30 4.20
CA VAL A 115 -3.04 -6.51 4.45
C VAL A 115 -1.58 -6.14 4.71
N ILE A 116 -0.97 -5.29 3.88
CA ILE A 116 0.42 -4.86 4.05
C ILE A 116 0.61 -4.15 5.39
N LEU A 117 -0.22 -3.16 5.71
CA LEU A 117 -0.06 -2.40 6.94
C LEU A 117 -0.34 -3.24 8.19
N THR A 118 -1.33 -4.14 8.16
CA THR A 118 -1.61 -5.03 9.29
C THR A 118 -0.49 -6.03 9.51
N LEU A 119 0.04 -6.65 8.46
CA LEU A 119 1.20 -7.55 8.57
C LEU A 119 2.43 -6.80 9.07
N MET A 120 2.66 -5.59 8.56
CA MET A 120 3.78 -4.77 8.99
C MET A 120 3.62 -4.36 10.46
N ASN A 121 2.44 -3.94 10.90
CA ASN A 121 2.18 -3.65 12.31
C ASN A 121 2.43 -4.88 13.18
N SER A 122 1.90 -6.05 12.80
CA SER A 122 2.05 -7.29 13.55
C SER A 122 3.52 -7.75 13.62
N LEU A 123 4.25 -7.72 12.51
CA LEU A 123 5.65 -8.14 12.48
C LEU A 123 6.55 -7.11 13.16
N LEU A 124 6.50 -5.84 12.77
CA LEU A 124 7.43 -4.82 13.27
C LEU A 124 7.18 -4.48 14.73
N SER A 125 5.94 -4.57 15.24
CA SER A 125 5.66 -4.35 16.66
C SER A 125 6.32 -5.39 17.57
N ASN A 126 6.67 -6.58 17.05
CA ASN A 126 7.41 -7.59 17.80
C ASN A 126 8.93 -7.35 17.79
N TYR A 127 9.45 -6.58 16.82
CA TYR A 127 10.89 -6.36 16.63
C TYR A 127 11.36 -4.98 17.11
N SER A 128 10.52 -3.95 17.01
CA SER A 128 10.93 -2.57 17.29
C SER A 128 9.79 -1.74 17.89
N GLU A 129 10.11 -1.02 18.97
CA GLU A 129 9.19 -0.05 19.60
C GLU A 129 8.88 1.14 18.68
N MET A 130 9.72 1.40 17.67
CA MET A 130 9.55 2.46 16.67
C MET A 130 8.76 2.07 15.42
N TRP A 131 7.91 1.04 15.50
CA TRP A 131 7.12 0.57 14.36
C TRP A 131 6.32 1.69 13.65
N MET A 132 5.88 2.72 14.38
CA MET A 132 5.15 3.86 13.81
C MET A 132 6.02 4.74 12.89
N LEU A 133 7.32 4.88 13.18
CA LEU A 133 8.27 5.59 12.31
C LEU A 133 8.47 4.83 10.99
N TYR A 134 8.63 3.51 11.06
CA TYR A 134 8.74 2.66 9.87
C TYR A 134 7.49 2.72 8.99
N LEU A 135 6.31 2.82 9.61
CA LEU A 135 5.06 3.05 8.89
C LEU A 135 5.10 4.37 8.10
N GLY A 136 5.53 5.47 8.74
CA GLY A 136 5.67 6.77 8.07
C GLY A 136 6.68 6.75 6.91
N ILE A 137 7.82 6.09 7.11
CA ILE A 137 8.84 5.93 6.06
C ILE A 137 8.27 5.13 4.89
N MET A 138 7.61 4.00 5.16
CA MET A 138 7.00 3.17 4.11
C MET A 138 5.93 3.93 3.34
N PHE A 139 5.09 4.71 4.03
CA PHE A 139 4.12 5.58 3.38
C PHE A 139 4.80 6.58 2.44
N LEU A 140 5.84 7.28 2.92
CA LEU A 140 6.58 8.26 2.12
C LEU A 140 7.25 7.61 0.90
N LEU A 141 7.86 6.43 1.07
CA LEU A 141 8.41 5.65 -0.03
C LEU A 141 7.32 5.28 -1.04
N THR A 142 6.15 4.85 -0.57
CA THR A 142 5.04 4.50 -1.46
C THR A 142 4.56 5.71 -2.25
N VAL A 143 4.45 6.90 -1.63
CA VAL A 143 4.07 8.14 -2.33
C VAL A 143 5.09 8.54 -3.40
N ILE A 144 6.39 8.45 -3.10
CA ILE A 144 7.46 8.87 -4.01
C ILE A 144 7.64 7.88 -5.17
N PHE A 145 7.62 6.58 -4.87
CA PHE A 145 7.98 5.54 -5.84
C PHE A 145 6.77 4.89 -6.53
N LEU A 146 5.62 4.81 -5.85
CA LEU A 146 4.41 4.15 -6.32
C LEU A 146 3.20 5.12 -6.26
N PRO A 147 3.15 6.16 -7.12
CA PRO A 147 2.08 7.17 -7.10
C PRO A 147 0.67 6.61 -7.40
N ARG A 148 0.58 5.39 -7.94
CA ARG A 148 -0.68 4.66 -8.14
C ARG A 148 -0.97 3.59 -7.07
N GLY A 149 -0.14 3.51 -6.04
CA GLY A 149 -0.17 2.48 -4.99
C GLY A 149 0.27 1.09 -5.46
N PHE A 150 0.28 0.13 -4.53
CA PHE A 150 0.67 -1.25 -4.78
C PHE A 150 -0.24 -1.96 -5.80
N ALA A 151 -1.56 -1.73 -5.78
CA ALA A 151 -2.45 -2.30 -6.78
C ALA A 151 -2.18 -1.75 -8.19
N GLY A 152 -1.79 -0.48 -8.30
CA GLY A 152 -1.35 0.08 -9.58
C GLY A 152 -0.09 -0.56 -10.11
N PHE A 153 0.86 -0.89 -9.23
CA PHE A 153 2.04 -1.66 -9.60
C PHE A 153 1.68 -3.06 -10.12
N ILE A 154 0.79 -3.77 -9.44
CA ILE A 154 0.33 -5.11 -9.87
C ILE A 154 -0.35 -5.03 -11.24
N MET A 155 -1.25 -4.07 -11.43
CA MET A 155 -2.01 -3.95 -12.69
C MET A 155 -1.15 -3.44 -13.86
N MET A 156 -0.11 -2.67 -13.59
CA MET A 156 0.90 -2.25 -14.58
C MET A 156 1.66 -3.43 -15.18
N HIS A 157 1.77 -4.55 -14.45
CA HIS A 157 2.35 -5.79 -14.96
C HIS A 157 1.36 -6.66 -15.73
N GLN A 158 0.06 -6.40 -15.65
CA GLN A 158 -0.96 -7.17 -16.35
C GLN A 158 -0.79 -7.08 -17.88
N ILE A 159 -0.39 -5.92 -18.40
CA ILE A 159 -0.12 -5.71 -19.83
C ILE A 159 1.14 -6.49 -20.25
N ALA A 160 2.21 -6.42 -19.45
CA ALA A 160 3.44 -7.20 -19.69
C ALA A 160 3.22 -8.72 -19.55
N TRP A 161 2.26 -9.13 -18.72
CA TRP A 161 1.80 -10.52 -18.58
C TRP A 161 1.08 -11.00 -19.84
N GLN A 162 0.11 -10.21 -20.33
CA GLN A 162 -0.61 -10.51 -21.57
C GLN A 162 0.34 -10.58 -22.77
N ASN A 163 1.36 -9.73 -22.80
CA ASN A 163 2.40 -9.72 -23.84
C ASN A 163 3.45 -10.84 -23.69
N ARG A 164 3.32 -11.76 -22.70
CA ARG A 164 4.28 -12.83 -22.35
C ARG A 164 5.74 -12.38 -22.20
N ARG A 165 5.99 -11.08 -22.00
CA ARG A 165 7.34 -10.48 -21.90
C ARG A 165 7.78 -10.23 -20.45
N LEU A 166 7.04 -10.73 -19.46
CA LEU A 166 7.41 -10.68 -18.04
C LEU A 166 8.85 -11.08 -17.76
N GLY A 167 9.37 -12.11 -18.46
CA GLY A 167 10.76 -12.56 -18.31
C GLY A 167 11.81 -11.47 -18.53
N THR A 168 11.52 -10.49 -19.39
CA THR A 168 12.44 -9.36 -19.66
C THR A 168 12.45 -8.30 -18.55
N LEU A 169 11.43 -8.30 -17.68
CA LEU A 169 11.30 -7.36 -16.57
C LEU A 169 11.88 -7.91 -15.26
N ILE A 170 11.91 -9.23 -15.08
CA ILE A 170 12.39 -9.86 -13.82
C ILE A 170 13.82 -9.42 -13.49
N LEU A 171 14.74 -9.45 -14.47
CA LEU A 171 16.14 -9.09 -14.24
C LEU A 171 16.34 -7.60 -13.90
N PRO A 172 15.75 -6.63 -14.63
CA PRO A 172 15.73 -5.23 -14.22
C PRO A 172 15.10 -4.96 -12.85
N TYR A 173 14.01 -5.66 -12.50
CA TYR A 173 13.38 -5.55 -11.19
C TYR A 173 14.29 -6.05 -10.08
N PHE A 174 14.94 -7.21 -10.25
CA PHE A 174 15.91 -7.70 -9.26
C PHE A 174 17.11 -6.76 -9.10
N VAL A 175 17.67 -6.27 -10.20
CA VAL A 175 18.84 -5.36 -10.19
C VAL A 175 18.53 -4.02 -9.51
N THR A 176 17.27 -3.58 -9.50
CA THR A 176 16.83 -2.34 -8.84
C THR A 176 16.33 -2.58 -7.42
N ALA A 177 15.68 -3.72 -7.16
CA ALA A 177 15.14 -4.08 -5.85
C ALA A 177 16.25 -4.39 -4.84
N VAL A 178 17.34 -5.06 -5.25
CA VAL A 178 18.43 -5.40 -4.33
C VAL A 178 19.10 -4.15 -3.73
N PRO A 179 19.54 -3.14 -4.51
CA PRO A 179 20.07 -1.90 -3.96
C PRO A 179 19.05 -1.10 -3.13
N ALA A 180 17.77 -1.13 -3.52
CA ALA A 180 16.71 -0.46 -2.77
C ALA A 180 16.48 -1.11 -1.40
N LEU A 181 16.48 -2.44 -1.32
CA LEU A 181 16.38 -3.18 -0.07
C LEU A 181 17.60 -2.96 0.82
N VAL A 182 18.81 -2.90 0.24
CA VAL A 182 20.03 -2.57 0.99
C VAL A 182 19.98 -1.15 1.54
N PHE A 183 19.48 -0.18 0.77
CA PHE A 183 19.26 1.19 1.26
C PHE A 183 18.27 1.23 2.42
N LEU A 184 17.14 0.51 2.29
CA LEU A 184 16.10 0.46 3.30
C LEU A 184 16.61 -0.20 4.59
N ALA A 185 17.34 -1.32 4.47
CA ALA A 185 17.98 -2.00 5.59
C ALA A 185 19.05 -1.13 6.28
N ALA A 186 19.86 -0.39 5.51
CA ALA A 186 20.84 0.56 6.06
C ALA A 186 20.15 1.69 6.84
N PHE A 187 19.05 2.22 6.30
CA PHE A 187 18.29 3.28 6.93
C PHE A 187 17.60 2.81 8.22
N VAL A 188 17.02 1.61 8.20
CA VAL A 188 16.48 0.94 9.40
C VAL A 188 17.59 0.77 10.45
N GLY A 189 18.76 0.27 10.04
CA GLY A 189 19.91 0.12 10.94
C GLY A 189 20.36 1.43 11.59
N LEU A 190 20.38 2.55 10.84
CA LEU A 190 20.68 3.88 11.38
C LEU A 190 19.66 4.33 12.42
N VAL A 191 18.38 4.09 12.14
CA VAL A 191 17.27 4.45 13.03
C VAL A 191 17.32 3.64 14.32
N GLU A 192 17.53 2.32 14.24
CA GLU A 192 17.63 1.48 15.44
C GLU A 192 18.86 1.83 16.28
N LEU A 193 20.00 2.07 15.63
CA LEU A 193 21.25 2.43 16.31
C LEU A 193 21.16 3.78 17.01
N SER A 194 20.35 4.70 16.46
CA SER A 194 20.05 5.99 17.10
C SER A 194 19.18 5.85 18.35
N HIS A 195 18.42 4.76 18.51
CA HIS A 195 17.48 4.63 19.63
C HIS A 195 17.96 3.71 20.74
N LYS A 196 18.70 2.66 20.38
CA LYS A 196 19.08 1.63 21.35
C LYS A 196 20.09 2.08 22.40
N GLY A 197 20.55 3.33 22.39
CA GLY A 197 21.32 3.93 23.49
C GLY A 197 22.61 3.17 23.77
N ASP A 198 22.56 2.23 24.73
CA ASP A 198 23.70 1.42 25.17
C ASP A 198 23.66 -0.05 24.65
N ASP A 199 22.57 -0.45 23.98
CA ASP A 199 22.40 -1.83 23.52
C ASP A 199 23.08 -2.12 22.17
N ILE A 200 23.68 -3.30 22.08
CA ILE A 200 24.33 -3.81 20.87
C ILE A 200 23.25 -4.29 19.89
N LEU A 201 23.28 -3.77 18.66
CA LEU A 201 22.44 -4.26 17.57
C LEU A 201 23.15 -5.38 16.80
N PRO A 202 22.63 -6.63 16.83
CA PRO A 202 23.07 -7.65 15.90
C PRO A 202 22.47 -7.36 14.52
N PHE A 203 23.22 -6.66 13.67
CA PHE A 203 22.84 -6.35 12.29
C PHE A 203 23.57 -7.29 11.32
N PHE A 204 22.86 -8.23 10.69
CA PHE A 204 23.43 -9.14 9.67
C PHE A 204 24.74 -9.85 10.10
N GLY A 205 24.84 -10.25 11.38
CA GLY A 205 26.03 -10.91 11.95
C GLY A 205 27.12 -9.97 12.47
N LEU A 206 26.93 -8.65 12.37
CA LEU A 206 27.79 -7.63 12.96
C LEU A 206 27.14 -7.08 14.24
N SER A 207 27.92 -7.03 15.32
CA SER A 207 27.53 -6.37 16.57
C SER A 207 27.83 -4.87 16.48
N LEU A 208 26.83 -4.06 16.12
CA LEU A 208 26.97 -2.62 16.01
C LEU A 208 26.55 -1.95 17.31
N GLY A 209 27.47 -1.24 17.96
CA GLY A 209 27.19 -0.40 19.13
C GLY A 209 27.00 1.06 18.76
N ALA A 210 26.11 1.77 19.43
CA ALA A 210 25.80 3.18 19.19
C ALA A 210 26.97 4.13 19.56
N GLU A 211 27.83 3.72 20.50
CA GLU A 211 29.03 4.46 20.90
C GLU A 211 30.15 4.45 19.84
N SER A 212 30.11 3.50 18.90
CA SER A 212 31.16 3.35 17.90
C SER A 212 30.87 4.20 16.65
N MET A 213 31.71 5.22 16.42
CA MET A 213 31.68 6.06 15.21
C MET A 213 31.82 5.22 13.92
N LEU A 214 32.43 4.04 13.99
CA LEU A 214 32.55 3.12 12.86
C LEU A 214 31.21 2.46 12.49
N SER A 215 30.33 2.18 13.47
CA SER A 215 28.98 1.66 13.21
C SER A 215 28.15 2.63 12.38
N TRP A 216 28.20 3.92 12.72
CA TRP A 216 27.56 5.00 11.97
C TRP A 216 28.14 5.13 10.55
N GLY A 217 29.47 5.05 10.42
CA GLY A 217 30.16 5.11 9.13
C GLY A 217 29.80 3.96 8.19
N ILE A 218 29.73 2.73 8.69
CA ILE A 218 29.35 1.54 7.90
C ILE A 218 27.92 1.67 7.38
N LEU A 219 26.98 2.07 8.24
CA LEU A 219 25.57 2.21 7.86
C LEU A 219 25.35 3.36 6.86
N LEU A 220 26.04 4.51 7.04
CA LEU A 220 26.00 5.61 6.07
C LEU A 220 26.60 5.22 4.72
N ALA A 221 27.70 4.45 4.71
CA ALA A 221 28.29 3.93 3.49
C ALA A 221 27.35 2.94 2.78
N LEU A 222 26.70 2.04 3.53
CA LEU A 222 25.72 1.08 3.00
C LEU A 222 24.51 1.82 2.38
N ALA A 223 24.01 2.85 3.05
CA ALA A 223 22.95 3.72 2.53
C ALA A 223 23.41 4.49 1.27
N GLY A 224 24.62 5.04 1.26
CA GLY A 224 25.19 5.71 0.09
C GLY A 224 25.29 4.78 -1.12
N ILE A 225 25.79 3.55 -0.93
CA ILE A 225 25.91 2.53 -1.98
C ILE A 225 24.53 2.10 -2.49
N GLY A 226 23.57 1.87 -1.61
CA GLY A 226 22.19 1.54 -1.99
C GLY A 226 21.53 2.66 -2.82
N ALA A 227 21.66 3.91 -2.39
CA ALA A 227 21.12 5.07 -3.10
C ALA A 227 21.75 5.28 -4.49
N LEU A 228 23.08 5.11 -4.59
CA LEU A 228 23.80 5.18 -5.87
C LEU A 228 23.41 4.02 -6.80
N GLY A 229 23.27 2.81 -6.26
CA GLY A 229 22.82 1.64 -7.01
C GLY A 229 21.41 1.82 -7.59
N VAL A 230 20.49 2.40 -6.82
CA VAL A 230 19.16 2.77 -7.33
C VAL A 230 19.27 3.84 -8.42
N LYS A 231 20.07 4.89 -8.21
CA LYS A 231 20.21 5.99 -9.19
C LYS A 231 20.80 5.52 -10.52
N LEU A 232 21.76 4.59 -10.50
CA LEU A 232 22.41 4.03 -11.69
C LEU A 232 21.54 3.01 -12.43
N SER A 233 20.65 2.30 -11.73
CA SER A 233 19.78 1.26 -12.31
C SER A 233 18.45 1.79 -12.87
N ARG A 234 17.99 2.98 -12.42
CA ARG A 234 16.81 3.69 -12.94
C ARG A 234 16.69 3.75 -14.48
N PRO A 235 17.70 4.20 -15.24
CA PRO A 235 17.58 4.31 -16.69
C PRO A 235 17.43 2.95 -17.39
N ARG A 236 18.04 1.88 -16.84
CA ARG A 236 17.91 0.52 -17.38
C ARG A 236 16.51 -0.07 -17.15
N LEU A 237 15.92 0.20 -15.98
CA LEU A 237 14.54 -0.20 -15.69
C LEU A 237 13.56 0.54 -16.61
N ALA A 238 13.74 1.85 -16.81
CA ALA A 238 12.89 2.64 -17.69
C ALA A 238 12.93 2.14 -19.14
N ALA A 239 14.11 1.79 -19.64
CA ALA A 239 14.28 1.23 -20.99
C ALA A 239 13.63 -0.15 -21.15
N ALA A 240 13.82 -1.05 -20.17
CA ALA A 240 13.19 -2.38 -20.18
C ALA A 240 11.67 -2.29 -20.09
N TRP A 241 11.14 -1.35 -19.30
CA TRP A 241 9.71 -1.13 -19.16
C TRP A 241 9.08 -0.54 -20.42
N ALA A 242 9.77 0.38 -21.10
CA ALA A 242 9.34 0.90 -22.40
C ALA A 242 9.26 -0.22 -23.46
N LEU A 243 10.25 -1.13 -23.49
CA LEU A 243 10.27 -2.26 -24.42
C LEU A 243 9.16 -3.29 -24.14
N ALA A 244 8.83 -3.54 -22.87
CA ALA A 244 7.79 -4.49 -22.49
C ALA A 244 6.35 -4.01 -22.82
N ASN A 245 6.14 -2.70 -22.87
CA ASN A 245 4.83 -2.08 -23.12
C ASN A 245 4.64 -1.53 -24.53
N THR A 246 5.62 -1.70 -25.41
CA THR A 246 5.41 -1.40 -26.84
C THR A 246 4.54 -2.50 -27.46
N PRO A 247 3.42 -2.14 -28.13
CA PRO A 247 2.62 -3.11 -28.88
C PRO A 247 3.49 -3.75 -29.97
N THR A 248 3.45 -5.08 -30.07
CA THR A 248 4.18 -5.82 -31.11
C THR A 248 3.61 -5.53 -32.50
N ALA A 249 4.45 -5.55 -33.53
CA ALA A 249 4.06 -5.26 -34.91
C ALA A 249 2.94 -6.18 -35.47
N ASP A 250 2.72 -7.34 -34.85
CA ASP A 250 1.66 -8.30 -35.18
C ASP A 250 0.24 -7.71 -34.99
N ASP A 251 0.05 -6.82 -34.00
CA ASP A 251 -1.23 -6.16 -33.70
C ASP A 251 -1.62 -5.07 -34.72
N ARG A 252 -0.71 -4.72 -35.64
CA ARG A 252 -0.99 -3.76 -36.73
C ARG A 252 -1.58 -4.44 -37.97
N GLY A 253 -1.64 -5.77 -37.99
CA GLY A 253 -2.17 -6.57 -39.10
C GLY A 253 -3.70 -6.68 -39.15
N ASP A 254 -4.38 -6.52 -38.01
CA ASP A 254 -5.81 -6.80 -37.84
C ASP A 254 -6.73 -5.55 -37.95
N VAL A 255 -6.20 -4.40 -38.38
CA VAL A 255 -6.99 -3.17 -38.60
C VAL A 255 -7.10 -2.82 -40.09
N ARG A 256 -7.42 -3.81 -40.94
CA ARG A 256 -7.82 -3.58 -42.34
C ARG A 256 -9.24 -4.02 -42.60
#